data_AF-A0A7Y6XYD8-F1
#
_entry.id   AF-A0A7Y6XYD8-F1
#
_cell.length_a   1.000
_cell.length_b   1.000
_cell.length_c   1.000
_cell.angle_alpha   90.00
_cell.angle_beta   90.00
_cell.angle_gamma   90.00
#
_symmetry.space_group_name_H-M   'P 1'
#
loop_
_entity.id
_entity.type
_entity.pdbx_description
1 polymer ?
#
loop_
_entity_poly.entity_id
_entity_poly.type
_entity_poly.pdbx_seq_one_letter_code
_entity_poly.pdbx_strand_id
1 'polypeptide(L)'
;DLVVGAVLIPGAAAPKLVTREMIGKMMRGSVLVDVAIDQGGCFETSKATTHENPTYIVDEVVHYCVANMPGGVARTSTLALNNATLRHAVAIANKGWKQALADDKHLLAGLNVCEGKITYEAVARDQSLDYVPALEAIGA
;
A
#
# COMPACT_ATOMS: atom_id res chain seq x y z
N ASP A 1 -7.97 -26.14 -2.92
CA ASP A 1 -8.66 -24.91 -3.39
C ASP A 1 -7.96 -23.66 -2.91
N LEU A 2 -8.30 -22.51 -3.51
CA LEU A 2 -7.55 -21.25 -3.43
C LEU A 2 -8.50 -20.08 -3.12
N VAL A 3 -8.09 -19.19 -2.22
CA VAL A 3 -8.71 -17.88 -2.00
C VAL A 3 -7.67 -16.79 -2.16
N VAL A 4 -8.03 -15.71 -2.87
CA VAL A 4 -7.18 -14.54 -3.07
C VAL A 4 -7.82 -13.34 -2.39
N GLY A 5 -7.15 -12.83 -1.37
CA GLY A 5 -7.52 -11.62 -0.66
C GLY A 5 -6.97 -10.38 -1.38
N ALA A 6 -7.85 -9.58 -1.98
CA ALA A 6 -7.48 -8.43 -2.80
C ALA A 6 -8.22 -7.14 -2.39
N VAL A 7 -8.58 -7.02 -1.12
CA VAL A 7 -9.27 -5.84 -0.60
C VAL A 7 -8.26 -4.75 -0.25
N LEU A 8 -8.54 -3.53 -0.69
CA LEU A 8 -7.67 -2.37 -0.52
C LEU A 8 -8.51 -1.18 -0.05
N ILE A 9 -8.10 -0.54 1.05
CA ILE A 9 -8.62 0.77 1.44
C ILE A 9 -7.48 1.78 1.25
N PRO A 10 -7.60 2.75 0.34
CA PRO A 10 -6.55 3.74 0.13
C PRO A 10 -6.18 4.47 1.42
N GLY A 11 -4.90 4.40 1.80
CA GLY A 11 -4.38 5.12 2.98
C GLY A 11 -4.85 4.60 4.33
N ALA A 12 -5.42 3.39 4.43
CA ALA A 12 -5.82 2.78 5.69
C ALA A 12 -5.38 1.30 5.77
N ALA A 13 -5.44 0.72 6.97
CA ALA A 13 -5.19 -0.70 7.16
C ALA A 13 -6.28 -1.55 6.47
N ALA A 14 -5.89 -2.71 5.94
CA ALA A 14 -6.84 -3.64 5.35
C ALA A 14 -7.79 -4.21 6.42
N PRO A 15 -9.11 -4.28 6.15
CA PRO A 15 -10.06 -4.87 7.09
C PRO A 15 -9.85 -6.38 7.16
N LYS A 16 -9.98 -6.96 8.36
CA LYS A 16 -9.94 -8.41 8.58
C LYS A 16 -11.27 -9.03 8.19
N LEU A 17 -11.34 -9.60 6.98
CA LEU A 17 -12.57 -10.13 6.39
C LEU A 17 -12.73 -11.64 6.59
N VAL A 18 -11.62 -12.37 6.62
CA VAL A 18 -11.62 -13.81 6.90
C VAL A 18 -11.03 -14.02 8.29
N THR A 19 -11.89 -14.49 9.20
CA THR A 19 -11.51 -14.71 10.59
C THR A 19 -10.76 -16.02 10.75
N ARG A 20 -9.98 -16.15 11.83
CA ARG A 20 -9.30 -17.40 12.18
C ARG A 20 -10.27 -18.57 12.29
N GLU A 21 -11.47 -18.33 12.82
CA GLU A 21 -12.51 -19.35 12.92
C GLU A 21 -12.95 -19.87 11.54
N MET A 22 -13.09 -18.98 10.55
CA MET A 22 -13.40 -19.39 9.17
C MET A 22 -12.27 -20.22 8.56
N ILE A 23 -11.01 -19.85 8.83
CA ILE A 23 -9.82 -20.54 8.32
C ILE A 23 -9.72 -21.95 8.89
N GLY A 24 -9.98 -22.14 10.19
CA GLY A 24 -9.98 -23.46 10.82
C GLY A 24 -11.05 -24.43 10.26
N LYS A 25 -12.04 -23.93 9.51
CA LYS A 25 -13.06 -24.74 8.83
C LYS A 25 -12.73 -25.02 7.35
N MET A 26 -11.64 -24.46 6.84
CA MET A 26 -11.23 -24.68 5.45
C MET A 26 -10.74 -26.10 5.24
N MET A 27 -10.77 -26.55 3.99
CA MET A 27 -10.16 -27.83 3.62
C MET A 27 -8.65 -27.78 3.83
N ARG A 28 -8.12 -28.84 4.44
CA ARG A 28 -6.67 -29.03 4.60
C ARG A 28 -5.96 -28.96 3.25
N GLY A 29 -4.84 -28.25 3.21
CA GLY A 29 -4.07 -27.99 1.99
C GLY A 29 -4.67 -26.91 1.09
N SER A 30 -5.74 -26.24 1.52
CA SER A 30 -6.18 -25.01 0.84
C SER A 30 -5.12 -23.92 0.94
N VAL A 31 -5.18 -22.96 0.01
CA VAL A 31 -4.20 -21.88 -0.11
C VAL A 31 -4.91 -20.53 0.03
N LEU A 32 -4.34 -19.67 0.87
CA LEU A 32 -4.72 -18.27 1.01
C LEU A 32 -3.60 -17.40 0.45
N VAL A 33 -3.90 -16.57 -0.55
CA VAL A 33 -2.98 -15.57 -1.09
C VAL A 33 -3.47 -14.20 -0.66
N ASP A 34 -2.74 -13.51 0.22
CA ASP A 34 -3.12 -12.19 0.72
C ASP A 34 -2.33 -11.10 -0.01
N VAL A 35 -2.95 -10.50 -1.03
CA VAL A 35 -2.37 -9.38 -1.80
C VAL A 35 -2.45 -8.08 -1.01
N ALA A 36 -3.35 -7.99 -0.02
CA ALA A 36 -3.50 -6.83 0.84
C ALA A 36 -2.45 -6.75 1.97
N ILE A 37 -1.44 -7.63 1.93
CA ILE A 37 -0.45 -7.77 3.00
C ILE A 37 0.37 -6.50 3.24
N ASP A 38 0.60 -5.70 2.20
CA ASP A 38 1.31 -4.42 2.30
C ASP A 38 0.57 -3.40 3.19
N GLN A 39 -0.72 -3.62 3.47
CA GLN A 39 -1.55 -2.85 4.41
C GLN A 39 -1.95 -3.65 5.66
N GLY A 40 -1.20 -4.70 5.99
CA GLY A 40 -1.44 -5.57 7.15
C GLY A 40 -2.27 -6.83 6.87
N GLY A 41 -2.76 -7.01 5.64
CA GLY A 41 -3.47 -8.22 5.19
C GLY A 41 -4.95 -8.26 5.56
N CYS A 42 -5.76 -8.92 4.73
CA CYS A 42 -7.21 -9.03 4.92
C CYS A 42 -7.66 -10.33 5.63
N PHE A 43 -6.74 -11.24 5.93
CA PHE A 43 -6.99 -12.40 6.79
C PHE A 43 -6.45 -12.14 8.21
N GLU A 44 -7.14 -12.65 9.24
CA GLU A 44 -6.69 -12.49 10.63
C GLU A 44 -5.37 -13.17 10.93
N THR A 45 -5.09 -14.29 10.26
CA THR A 45 -3.86 -15.09 10.42
C THR A 45 -2.75 -14.65 9.47
N SER A 46 -2.94 -13.60 8.67
CA SER A 46 -1.94 -13.07 7.76
C SER A 46 -0.74 -12.46 8.49
N LYS A 47 0.46 -12.84 8.07
CA LYS A 47 1.74 -12.32 8.51
C LYS A 47 2.61 -12.11 7.28
N ALA A 48 3.23 -10.95 7.16
CA ALA A 48 4.11 -10.65 6.03
C ALA A 48 5.25 -11.68 5.93
N THR A 49 5.43 -12.21 4.73
CA THR A 49 6.51 -13.11 4.35
C THR A 49 7.43 -12.46 3.31
N THR A 50 8.52 -13.13 2.97
CA THR A 50 9.49 -12.67 1.97
C THR A 50 9.50 -13.62 0.78
N HIS A 51 10.08 -13.19 -0.34
CA HIS A 51 10.26 -14.07 -1.50
C HIS A 51 11.09 -15.33 -1.18
N GLU A 52 12.03 -15.25 -0.24
CA GLU A 52 12.85 -16.40 0.19
C GLU A 52 12.05 -17.41 1.02
N ASN A 53 11.15 -16.92 1.88
CA ASN A 53 10.32 -17.74 2.75
C ASN A 53 8.84 -17.39 2.52
N PRO A 54 8.25 -17.74 1.36
CA PRO A 54 7.02 -17.12 0.89
C PRO A 54 5.75 -17.62 1.60
N THR A 55 5.81 -18.81 2.19
CA THR A 55 4.64 -19.48 2.74
C THR A 55 4.84 -20.01 4.16
N TYR A 56 3.74 -20.11 4.90
CA TYR A 56 3.64 -20.81 6.17
C TYR A 56 2.29 -21.51 6.28
N ILE A 57 2.11 -22.36 7.29
CA ILE A 57 0.87 -23.12 7.50
C ILE A 57 0.22 -22.68 8.81
N VAL A 58 -1.09 -22.45 8.76
CA VAL A 58 -1.95 -22.24 9.93
C VAL A 58 -3.18 -23.11 9.76
N ASP A 59 -3.50 -23.93 10.78
CA ASP A 59 -4.68 -24.80 10.78
C ASP A 59 -4.77 -25.67 9.50
N GLU A 60 -3.63 -26.23 9.08
CA GLU A 60 -3.47 -27.02 7.83
C GLU A 60 -3.73 -26.25 6.52
N VAL A 61 -3.83 -24.92 6.56
CA VAL A 61 -4.01 -24.02 5.41
C VAL A 61 -2.71 -23.28 5.08
N VAL A 62 -2.30 -23.33 3.82
CA VAL A 62 -1.10 -22.66 3.33
C VAL A 62 -1.39 -21.17 3.13
N HIS A 63 -0.59 -20.32 3.75
CA HIS A 63 -0.65 -18.87 3.59
C HIS A 63 0.49 -18.41 2.70
N TYR A 64 0.18 -17.60 1.70
CA TYR A 64 1.13 -16.84 0.89
C TYR A 64 0.87 -15.36 1.12
N CYS A 65 1.81 -14.68 1.77
CA CYS A 65 1.65 -13.30 2.22
C CYS A 65 2.92 -12.49 1.92
N VAL A 66 3.50 -12.68 0.73
CA VAL A 66 4.74 -12.00 0.35
C VAL A 66 4.44 -10.52 0.14
N ALA A 67 5.07 -9.67 0.96
CA ALA A 67 5.00 -8.21 0.77
C ALA A 67 5.76 -7.81 -0.51
N ASN A 68 5.36 -6.69 -1.13
CA ASN A 68 5.98 -6.19 -2.35
C ASN A 68 6.04 -7.25 -3.48
N MET A 69 4.93 -7.97 -3.72
CA MET A 69 4.82 -8.97 -4.80
C MET A 69 5.31 -8.48 -6.18
N PRO A 70 5.09 -7.20 -6.60
CA PRO A 70 5.61 -6.70 -7.87
C PRO A 70 7.14 -6.74 -7.99
N GLY A 71 7.87 -6.81 -6.87
CA GLY A 71 9.33 -6.98 -6.83
C GLY A 71 9.80 -8.28 -7.49
N GLY A 72 9.00 -9.34 -7.45
CA GLY A 72 9.30 -10.62 -8.11
C GLY A 72 9.30 -10.56 -9.65
N VAL A 73 8.77 -9.48 -10.24
CA VAL A 73 8.67 -9.28 -11.70
C VAL A 73 9.24 -7.92 -12.13
N ALA A 74 10.44 -7.60 -11.63
CA ALA A 74 11.09 -6.30 -11.74
C ALA A 74 10.99 -5.64 -13.13
N ARG A 75 11.29 -6.36 -14.22
CA ARG A 75 11.22 -5.77 -15.58
C ARG A 75 9.83 -5.22 -15.91
N THR A 76 8.78 -5.98 -15.58
CA THR A 76 7.40 -5.58 -15.88
C THR A 76 6.93 -4.49 -14.92
N SER A 77 7.20 -4.65 -13.61
CA SER A 77 6.76 -3.67 -12.60
C SER A 77 7.48 -2.32 -12.73
N THR A 78 8.77 -2.31 -13.07
CA THR A 78 9.51 -1.07 -13.36
C THR A 78 8.92 -0.32 -14.54
N LEU A 79 8.63 -1.00 -15.66
CA LEU A 79 8.03 -0.36 -16.82
C LEU A 79 6.62 0.19 -16.50
N ALA A 80 5.81 -0.60 -15.79
CA ALA A 80 4.47 -0.18 -15.38
C ALA A 80 4.49 1.05 -14.47
N LEU A 81 5.36 1.05 -13.44
CA LEU A 81 5.50 2.17 -12.51
C LEU A 81 6.01 3.43 -13.22
N ASN A 82 7.07 3.31 -14.03
CA ASN A 82 7.61 4.45 -14.77
C ASN A 82 6.58 5.07 -15.72
N ASN A 83 5.79 4.27 -16.43
CA ASN A 83 4.75 4.80 -17.31
C ASN A 83 3.71 5.64 -16.54
N ALA A 84 3.45 5.32 -15.28
CA ALA A 84 2.53 6.08 -14.44
C ALA A 84 3.19 7.33 -13.80
N THR A 85 4.46 7.25 -13.40
CA THR A 85 5.12 8.29 -12.59
C THR A 85 5.96 9.28 -13.40
N LEU A 86 6.44 8.90 -14.59
CA LEU A 86 7.42 9.69 -15.36
C LEU A 86 6.91 11.11 -15.66
N ARG A 87 5.63 11.27 -15.99
CA ARG A 87 5.02 12.59 -16.24
C ARG A 87 5.15 13.54 -15.05
N HIS A 88 4.99 13.01 -13.82
CA HIS A 88 5.08 13.80 -12.59
C HIS A 88 6.55 14.13 -12.29
N ALA A 89 7.45 13.17 -12.46
CA ALA A 89 8.89 13.40 -12.30
C ALA A 89 9.42 14.48 -13.24
N VAL A 90 9.02 14.46 -14.52
CA VAL A 90 9.40 15.48 -15.52
C VAL A 90 8.80 16.85 -15.17
N ALA A 91 7.54 16.90 -14.70
CA ALA A 91 6.93 18.15 -14.25
C ALA A 91 7.69 18.79 -13.09
N ILE A 92 8.06 17.99 -12.07
CA ILE A 92 8.87 18.44 -10.93
C ILE A 92 10.25 18.91 -11.40
N ALA A 93 10.90 18.17 -12.30
CA ALA A 93 12.23 18.52 -12.80
C ALA A 93 12.23 19.86 -13.58
N ASN A 94 11.20 20.11 -14.38
CA ASN A 94 11.13 21.32 -15.22
C ASN A 94 10.63 22.56 -14.45
N LYS A 95 9.69 22.39 -13.52
CA LYS A 95 9.01 23.51 -12.85
C LYS A 95 9.46 23.74 -11.40
N GLY A 96 10.20 22.80 -10.83
CA GLY A 96 10.37 22.69 -9.39
C GLY A 96 9.13 22.11 -8.70
N TRP A 97 9.32 21.61 -7.48
CA TRP A 97 8.27 20.89 -6.74
C TRP A 97 7.07 21.79 -6.40
N LYS A 98 7.27 23.02 -5.95
CA LYS A 98 6.20 23.94 -5.53
C LYS A 98 5.21 24.24 -6.67
N GLN A 99 5.72 24.68 -7.82
CA GLN A 99 4.87 24.98 -8.98
C GLN A 99 4.25 23.71 -9.57
N ALA A 100 4.99 22.60 -9.65
CA ALA A 100 4.45 21.35 -10.15
C ALA A 100 3.27 20.83 -9.31
N LEU A 101 3.34 20.98 -7.98
CA LEU A 101 2.24 20.64 -7.07
C LEU A 101 1.05 21.60 -7.22
N ALA A 102 1.30 22.92 -7.32
CA ALA A 102 0.23 23.90 -7.51
C ALA A 102 -0.54 23.69 -8.84
N ASP A 103 0.16 23.27 -9.89
CA ASP A 103 -0.43 23.05 -11.23
C ASP A 103 -1.22 21.73 -11.34
N ASP A 104 -0.91 20.72 -10.52
CA ASP A 104 -1.47 19.37 -10.63
C ASP A 104 -2.05 18.91 -9.28
N LYS A 105 -3.37 18.99 -9.15
CA LYS A 105 -4.12 18.53 -7.97
C LYS A 105 -3.86 17.06 -7.62
N HIS A 106 -3.55 16.20 -8.59
CA HIS A 106 -3.27 14.79 -8.34
C HIS A 106 -1.87 14.59 -7.78
N LEU A 107 -0.90 15.39 -8.24
CA LEU A 107 0.44 15.41 -7.65
C LEU A 107 0.41 16.02 -6.25
N LEU A 108 -0.36 17.10 -6.05
CA LEU A 108 -0.58 17.74 -4.76
C LEU A 108 -1.17 16.78 -3.72
N ALA A 109 -2.14 15.96 -4.12
CA ALA A 109 -2.75 14.95 -3.25
C ALA A 109 -1.76 13.88 -2.77
N GLY A 110 -0.59 13.75 -3.42
CA GLY A 110 0.50 12.88 -2.99
C GLY A 110 1.47 13.52 -2.00
N LEU A 111 1.36 14.83 -1.71
CA LEU A 111 2.22 15.50 -0.74
C LEU A 111 1.91 14.99 0.67
N ASN A 112 2.94 14.44 1.33
CA ASN A 112 2.82 13.90 2.69
C ASN A 112 3.41 14.85 3.74
N VAL A 113 4.60 15.39 3.47
CA VAL A 113 5.32 16.29 4.38
C VAL A 113 5.90 17.46 3.60
N CYS A 114 5.77 18.67 4.12
CA CYS A 114 6.37 19.88 3.56
C CYS A 114 6.89 20.76 4.69
N GLU A 115 8.19 21.07 4.67
CA GLU A 115 8.85 21.96 5.65
C GLU A 115 8.55 21.61 7.12
N GLY A 116 8.53 20.31 7.44
CA GLY A 116 8.25 19.80 8.79
C GLY A 116 6.76 19.71 9.15
N LYS A 117 5.85 20.12 8.26
CA LYS A 117 4.39 20.02 8.43
C LYS A 117 3.85 18.78 7.75
N ILE A 118 2.92 18.08 8.40
CA ILE A 118 2.21 16.95 7.79
C ILE A 118 1.02 17.48 6.99
N THR A 119 0.93 17.04 5.73
CA THR A 119 -0.05 17.53 4.75
C THR A 119 -1.01 16.45 4.26
N TYR A 120 -0.87 15.23 4.77
CA TYR A 120 -1.77 14.12 4.51
C TYR A 120 -2.59 13.79 5.76
N GLU A 121 -3.89 14.06 5.71
CA GLU A 121 -4.79 14.05 6.87
C GLU A 121 -4.82 12.70 7.60
N ALA A 122 -4.89 11.59 6.86
CA ALA A 122 -4.94 10.26 7.47
C ALA A 122 -3.65 9.96 8.26
N VAL A 123 -2.48 10.36 7.77
CA VAL A 123 -1.21 10.18 8.48
C VAL A 123 -1.16 11.04 9.74
N ALA A 124 -1.59 12.31 9.66
CA ALA A 124 -1.65 13.20 10.82
C ALA A 124 -2.55 12.63 11.93
N ARG A 125 -3.76 12.18 11.55
CA ARG A 125 -4.71 11.56 12.47
C ARG A 125 -4.17 10.29 13.11
N ASP A 126 -3.65 9.36 12.30
CA ASP A 126 -3.23 8.05 12.77
C ASP A 126 -1.96 8.12 13.64
N GLN A 127 -1.14 9.19 13.48
CA GLN A 127 0.04 9.46 14.30
C GLN A 127 -0.20 10.47 15.43
N SER A 128 -1.43 11.02 15.56
CA SER A 128 -1.77 12.06 16.55
C SER A 128 -0.89 13.32 16.44
N LEU A 129 -0.68 13.80 15.21
CA LEU A 129 0.12 14.98 14.88
C LEU A 129 -0.74 16.06 14.19
N ASP A 130 -0.22 17.29 14.16
CA ASP A 130 -0.91 18.42 13.53
C ASP A 130 -0.98 18.28 12.00
N TYR A 131 -2.16 18.57 11.45
CA TYR A 131 -2.42 18.59 10.00
C TYR A 131 -2.41 20.02 9.45
N VAL A 132 -1.75 20.22 8.31
CA VAL A 132 -1.78 21.47 7.55
C VAL A 132 -2.20 21.19 6.11
N PRO A 133 -3.19 21.90 5.54
CA PRO A 133 -3.56 21.74 4.13
C PRO A 133 -2.37 21.89 3.19
N ALA A 134 -2.27 21.00 2.19
CA ALA A 134 -1.12 20.97 1.28
C ALA A 134 -0.88 22.30 0.55
N LEU A 135 -1.95 23.00 0.10
CA LEU A 135 -1.84 24.32 -0.53
C LEU A 135 -1.21 25.36 0.39
N GLU A 136 -1.66 25.39 1.64
CA GLU A 136 -1.11 26.30 2.65
C GLU A 136 0.35 25.97 2.94
N ALA A 137 0.69 24.68 3.04
CA ALA A 137 2.05 24.23 3.31
C ALA A 137 3.04 24.55 2.18
N ILE A 138 2.57 24.62 0.92
CA ILE A 138 3.41 25.05 -0.21
C ILE A 138 3.38 26.57 -0.42
N GLY A 139 2.60 27.33 0.36
CA GLY A 139 2.50 28.79 0.24
C GLY A 139 1.98 29.24 -1.14
N ALA A 140 0.98 28.53 -1.67
CA ALA A 140 0.28 28.85 -2.92
C ALA A 140 -1.16 29.29 -2.64
#